data_AF-A0A3D5I266-F1
#
_entry.id   AF-A0A3D5I266-F1
#
_cell.length_a   1.000
_cell.length_b   1.000
_cell.length_c   1.000
_cell.angle_alpha   90.00
_cell.angle_beta   90.00
_cell.angle_gamma   90.00
#
_symmetry.space_group_name_H-M   'P 1'
#
loop_
_entity.id
_entity.type
_entity.pdbx_description
1 polymer ?
#
loop_
_entity_poly.entity_id
_entity_poly.type
_entity_poly.pdbx_seq_one_letter_code
_entity_poly.pdbx_strand_id
1 'polypeptide(L)' 'MVFIDQVSLTHFKSFGGSVTIPLEPGFTVVTGPNGSGKSNILDGILFCLGLASSRGMRAERLPDLINNNALKQGKAS' A
#
# COMPACT_ATOMS: atom_id res chain seq x y z
N MET A 1 -2.86 -22.39 -11.95
CA MET A 1 -3.28 -21.99 -10.58
C MET A 1 -3.28 -20.47 -10.54
N VAL A 2 -4.29 -19.83 -9.97
CA VAL A 2 -4.36 -18.35 -9.90
C VAL A 2 -3.62 -17.88 -8.65
N PHE A 3 -2.76 -16.87 -8.79
CA PHE A 3 -2.03 -16.24 -7.68
C PHE A 3 -1.80 -14.75 -7.99
N ILE A 4 -1.43 -13.97 -6.96
CA ILE A 4 -1.02 -12.58 -7.14
C ILE A 4 0.45 -12.58 -7.52
N ASP A 5 0.78 -12.10 -8.72
CA ASP A 5 2.16 -12.03 -9.23
C ASP A 5 2.97 -10.89 -8.59
N GLN A 6 2.34 -9.71 -8.43
CA GLN A 6 3.00 -8.55 -7.84
C GLN A 6 1.99 -7.55 -7.27
N VAL A 7 2.47 -6.70 -6.37
CA VAL A 7 1.73 -5.56 -5.82
C VAL A 7 2.47 -4.29 -6.18
N SER A 8 1.82 -3.40 -6.93
CA SER A 8 2.36 -2.08 -7.28
C SER A 8 1.62 -0.99 -6.50
N LEU A 9 2.37 -0.15 -5.79
CA LEU A 9 1.86 0.94 -4.97
C LEU A 9 2.50 2.24 -5.44
N THR A 10 1.70 3.28 -5.64
CA THR A 10 2.18 4.62 -6.00
C THR A 10 1.50 5.66 -5.12
N HIS A 11 2.29 6.47 -4.43
CA HIS A 11 1.80 7.50 -3.52
C HIS A 11 0.75 6.97 -2.51
N PHE A 12 0.96 5.76 -1.99
CA PHE A 12 0.03 5.06 -1.11
C PHE A 12 0.56 5.00 0.33
N LYS A 13 -0.15 5.63 1.26
CA LYS A 13 0.18 5.69 2.70
C LYS A 13 1.63 6.09 2.95
N SER A 14 2.48 5.20 3.50
CA SER A 14 3.90 5.48 3.75
C SER A 14 4.76 5.41 2.48
N PHE A 15 4.26 4.82 1.39
CA PHE A 15 4.98 4.73 0.12
C PHE A 15 4.80 6.03 -0.67
N GLY A 16 5.79 6.93 -0.54
CA GLY A 16 5.76 8.26 -1.14
C GLY A 16 6.11 8.32 -2.63
N GLY A 17 6.64 7.25 -3.20
CA GLY A 17 6.90 7.10 -4.64
C GLY A 17 6.20 5.87 -5.19
N SER A 18 6.69 5.37 -6.32
CA SER A 18 6.24 4.10 -6.91
C SER A 18 7.13 2.96 -6.43
N VAL A 19 6.50 1.87 -5.98
CA VAL A 19 7.17 0.62 -5.60
C VAL A 19 6.40 -0.57 -6.18
N THR A 20 7.13 -1.55 -6.67
CA THR A 20 6.58 -2.82 -7.15
C THR A 20 7.21 -3.94 -6.34
N ILE A 21 6.37 -4.80 -5.77
CA ILE A 21 6.77 -5.89 -4.88
C ILE A 21 6.35 -7.20 -5.56
N PRO A 22 7.31 -8.03 -6.02
CA PRO A 22 6.98 -9.35 -6.56
C PRO A 22 6.50 -10.28 -5.44
N LEU A 23 5.54 -11.14 -5.76
CA LEU A 23 5.02 -12.18 -4.88
C LEU A 23 5.21 -13.53 -5.57
N GLU A 24 6.18 -14.30 -5.08
CA GLU A 24 6.51 -15.60 -5.66
C GLU A 24 5.38 -16.62 -5.40
N PRO A 25 5.14 -17.55 -6.33
CA PRO A 25 4.23 -18.67 -6.10
C PRO A 25 4.57 -19.43 -4.82
N GLY A 26 3.52 -19.84 -4.09
CA GLY A 26 3.68 -20.57 -2.82
C GLY A 26 3.53 -19.65 -1.62
N PHE A 27 4.58 -19.53 -0.81
CA PHE A 27 4.54 -18.82 0.47
C PHE A 27 5.52 -17.64 0.51
N THR A 28 4.99 -16.43 0.61
CA THR A 28 5.78 -15.20 0.71
C THR A 28 5.74 -14.65 2.14
N VAL A 29 6.90 -14.27 2.68
CA VAL A 29 7.04 -13.62 4.00
C VAL A 29 7.46 -12.17 3.83
N VAL A 30 6.71 -11.25 4.44
CA VAL A 30 7.04 -9.83 4.49
C VAL A 30 7.62 -9.49 5.87
N THR A 31 8.85 -9.01 5.91
CA THR A 31 9.62 -8.72 7.13
C THR A 31 10.28 -7.32 7.05
N GLY A 32 10.70 -6.78 8.20
CA GLY A 32 11.35 -5.46 8.30
C GLY A 32 11.05 -4.72 9.62
N PRO A 33 11.77 -3.63 9.92
CA PRO A 33 11.64 -2.89 11.18
C PRO A 33 10.23 -2.35 11.45
N ASN A 34 9.90 -2.05 12.71
CA ASN A 34 8.63 -1.39 13.05
C ASN A 34 8.53 -0.02 12.36
N GLY A 35 7.35 0.32 11.84
CA GLY A 35 7.13 1.57 11.10
C GLY A 35 7.58 1.58 9.63
N SER A 36 8.22 0.53 9.12
CA SER A 36 8.70 0.46 7.72
C SER A 36 7.61 0.34 6.64
N GLY A 37 6.32 0.31 7.00
CA GLY A 37 5.22 0.26 6.03
C GLY A 37 4.79 -1.14 5.58
N LYS A 38 5.33 -2.22 6.15
CA LYS A 38 4.96 -3.62 5.84
C LYS A 38 3.46 -3.84 5.74
N SER A 39 2.71 -3.38 6.74
CA SER A 39 1.27 -3.60 6.78
C SER A 39 0.50 -2.75 5.77
N ASN A 40 1.10 -1.69 5.21
CA ASN A 40 0.47 -0.90 4.15
C ASN A 40 0.45 -1.67 2.81
N ILE A 41 1.31 -2.69 2.64
CA ILE A 41 1.23 -3.61 1.49
C ILE A 41 -0.10 -4.36 1.54
N LEU A 42 -0.47 -4.87 2.72
CA LEU A 42 -1.75 -5.55 2.93
C LEU A 42 -2.94 -4.60 2.71
N ASP A 43 -2.86 -3.35 3.19
CA ASP A 43 -3.92 -2.36 2.93
C ASP A 43 -4.09 -2.09 1.43
N GLY A 44 -2.99 -2.04 0.66
CA GLY A 44 -3.04 -1.87 -0.78
C GLY A 44 -3.74 -3.04 -1.48
N ILE A 45 -3.46 -4.27 -1.06
CA ILE A 45 -4.15 -5.47 -1.57
C ILE A 45 -5.65 -5.41 -1.25
N LEU A 46 -6.00 -5.10 0.01
CA LEU A 46 -7.40 -5.00 0.44
C LEU A 46 -8.16 -3.89 -0.31
N PHE A 47 -7.51 -2.77 -0.56
CA PHE A 47 -8.04 -1.66 -1.35
C PHE A 47 -8.36 -2.09 -2.78
N CYS A 48 -7.39 -2.68 -3.49
CA CYS A 48 -7.55 -3.10 -4.88
C CYS A 48 -8.63 -4.16 -5.06
N LEU A 49 -8.80 -5.05 -4.08
CA LEU A 49 -9.80 -6.11 -4.10
C LEU A 49 -11.17 -5.67 -3.55
N GLY A 50 -11.29 -4.45 -3.02
CA GLY A 50 -12.53 -3.95 -2.41
C GLY A 50 -12.96 -4.73 -1.16
N LEU A 51 -12.01 -5.34 -0.44
CA LEU A 51 -12.29 -6.28 0.65
C LEU A 51 -12.42 -5.61 2.03
N ALA A 52 -12.10 -4.32 2.13
CA ALA A 52 -12.14 -3.59 3.40
C ALA A 52 -12.67 -2.17 3.21
N SER A 53 -13.37 -1.67 4.24
CA SER A 53 -13.71 -0.25 4.36
C SER A 53 -12.48 0.60 4.72
N SER A 54 -12.60 1.93 4.69
CA SER A 54 -11.52 2.84 5.12
C SER A 54 -10.96 2.44 6.50
N ARG A 55 -11.86 2.16 7.45
CA ARG A 55 -11.49 1.73 8.81
C ARG A 55 -10.76 0.39 8.82
N GLY A 56 -11.21 -0.57 8.01
CA GLY A 56 -10.54 -1.87 7.85
C GLY A 56 -9.12 -1.73 7.29
N MET A 57 -8.91 -0.73 6.44
CA MET A 57 -7.60 -0.34 5.93
C MET A 57 -6.88 0.67 6.83
N ARG A 58 -7.29 0.86 8.10
CA ARG A 58 -6.63 1.77 9.06
C ARG A 58 -6.49 3.21 8.54
N ALA A 59 -7.55 3.70 7.92
CA ALA A 59 -7.72 5.08 7.48
C ALA A 59 -9.07 5.60 8.02
N GLU A 60 -9.17 6.90 8.33
CA GLU A 60 -10.45 7.47 8.77
C GLU A 60 -11.37 7.62 7.56
N ARG A 61 -10.83 8.14 6.46
CA ARG A 61 -11.51 8.29 5.17
C ARG A 61 -10.62 7.81 4.03
N LEU A 62 -11.22 7.49 2.89
CA LEU A 62 -10.50 7.02 1.70
C LEU A 62 -9.34 7.94 1.25
N PRO A 63 -9.46 9.27 1.28
CA PRO A 63 -8.34 10.15 0.95
C PRO A 63 -7.09 9.99 1.83
N ASP A 64 -7.22 9.46 3.05
CA ASP A 64 -6.07 9.26 3.93
C ASP A 64 -5.19 8.08 3.50
N LEU A 65 -5.61 7.33 2.47
CA LEU A 65 -4.77 6.34 1.79
C LEU A 65 -3.71 6.99 0.89
N ILE A 66 -3.88 8.27 0.54
CA ILE A 66 -2.90 9.01 -0.28
C ILE A 66 -1.71 9.41 0.60
N ASN A 67 -0.50 9.26 0.07
CA ASN A 67 0.71 9.69 0.77
C ASN A 67 0.72 11.22 0.96
N ASN A 68 0.79 11.65 2.21
CA ASN A 68 0.75 13.08 2.57
C ASN A 68 1.99 13.87 2.14
N ASN A 69 3.13 13.22 1.89
CA ASN A 69 4.34 13.91 1.42
C ASN A 69 4.27 14.17 -0.09
N ALA A 70 3.65 13.27 -0.86
CA ALA A 70 3.39 13.47 -2.28
C ALA A 70 2.47 14.68 -2.54
N LEU A 71 1.44 14.86 -1.70
CA LEU A 71 0.54 16.02 -1.76
C LEU A 71 1.26 17.37 -1.55
N LYS A 72 2.37 17.39 -0.79
CA LYS A 72 3.15 18.61 -0.56
C LYS A 72 4.01 18.99 -1.76
N GLN A 73 4.47 18.03 -2.55
CA GLN A 73 5.31 18.28 -3.72
C GLN A 73 4.52 18.93 -4.86
N GLY A 74 3.27 18.52 -5.09
CA GLY A 74 2.41 19.09 -6.15
C GLY A 74 1.85 20.49 -5.86
N LYS A 75 2.06 21.05 -4.66
CA LYS A 75 1.67 22.44 -4.32
C LYS A 75 2.82 23.45 -4.45
N ALA A 76 4.04 22.97 -4.66
CA ALA A 76 5.24 23.80 -4.80
C ALA A 76 5.63 24.04 -6.27
N SER A 77 4.78 23.63 -7.22
CA SER A 77 4.92 23.81 -8.67
C SER A 77 3.86 24.73 -9.23
#